data_AF-A0A3M1M3L7-F1
#
_entry.id   AF-A0A3M1M3L7-F1
#
_cell.length_a   1.000
_cell.length_b   1.000
_cell.length_c   1.000
_cell.angle_alpha   90.00
_cell.angle_beta   90.00
_cell.angle_gamma   90.00
#
_symmetry.space_group_name_H-M   'P 1'
#
loop_
_entity.id
_entity.type
_entity.pdbx_description
1 polymer ?
#
loop_
_entity_poly.entity_id
_entity_poly.type
_entity_poly.pdbx_seq_one_letter_code
_entity_poly.pdbx_strand_id
1 'polypeptide(L)'
;MRPEPLRRGSATLVAVIALLAAAPTLAQSLEDRFIAVVAAEGCKITETAAKVILPRHGITMDETEPLVDDMIKRGVAEFDGKTLTLSDRICTPKPSDRKLGPREVLLRDAIRKTGCAMTENQAEAILPGLGMEMEEAEDIADLWIERGMASFENDKLVLKPELCRAGRKKPKGKEKTETPPPTQTDAEAVLLRAFRENGCRMTEKDAERALPGLGIEMRVADDILEGWARRKLAWLEGEYAVIAPGLCGAHNLDKDDFEGRLEALVAVIKLNGCRMTESEAEKALPAAGFDKAEVGKMVERLVAEGRTRQERSSLELIGGGC
;
A
#
# COMPACT_ATOMS: atom_id res chain seq x y z
N MET A 1 56.87 -44.80 -24.09
CA MET A 1 55.90 -44.88 -25.19
C MET A 1 54.86 -43.78 -24.99
N ARG A 2 54.64 -42.92 -26.00
CA ARG A 2 53.48 -42.01 -26.17
C ARG A 2 52.17 -42.85 -26.29
N PRO A 3 50.93 -42.36 -26.07
CA PRO A 3 50.34 -41.04 -26.44
C PRO A 3 49.63 -40.30 -25.28
N GLU A 4 49.47 -38.96 -25.23
CA GLU A 4 48.74 -37.96 -26.05
C GLU A 4 47.19 -37.89 -25.87
N PRO A 5 46.58 -36.67 -25.84
CA PRO A 5 45.30 -36.37 -25.20
C PRO A 5 44.12 -36.26 -26.18
N LEU A 6 42.88 -36.33 -25.67
CA LEU A 6 41.67 -35.99 -26.42
C LEU A 6 41.21 -34.55 -26.16
N ARG A 7 41.26 -33.77 -27.24
CA ARG A 7 40.78 -32.40 -27.44
C ARG A 7 39.26 -32.35 -27.70
N ARG A 8 38.71 -31.18 -27.41
CA ARG A 8 37.38 -30.61 -27.73
C ARG A 8 36.89 -30.83 -29.17
N GLY A 9 35.57 -30.93 -29.32
CA GLY A 9 34.78 -30.47 -30.48
C GLY A 9 33.31 -30.29 -30.04
N SER A 10 32.83 -29.06 -29.90
CA SER A 10 32.02 -28.33 -30.89
C SER A 10 30.51 -28.53 -30.69
N ALA A 11 29.91 -27.68 -29.84
CA ALA A 11 28.47 -27.47 -29.81
C ALA A 11 28.16 -26.09 -30.42
N THR A 12 27.44 -26.16 -31.54
CA THR A 12 26.81 -25.10 -32.31
C THR A 12 25.99 -24.16 -31.41
N LEU A 13 26.16 -22.84 -31.51
CA LEU A 13 25.16 -21.88 -31.02
C LEU A 13 24.71 -20.97 -32.16
N VAL A 14 23.41 -21.11 -32.44
CA VAL A 14 22.62 -20.46 -33.47
C VAL A 14 22.44 -18.97 -33.14
N ALA A 15 22.67 -18.12 -34.14
CA ALA A 15 22.31 -16.71 -34.10
C ALA A 15 20.77 -16.56 -34.20
N VAL A 16 20.14 -15.98 -33.18
CA VAL A 16 18.73 -15.56 -33.24
C VAL A 16 18.71 -14.04 -33.39
N ILE A 17 18.42 -13.59 -34.61
CA ILE A 17 18.08 -12.22 -34.96
C ILE A 17 16.65 -11.97 -34.44
N ALA A 18 16.49 -11.14 -33.43
CA ALA A 18 15.18 -10.68 -32.97
C ALA A 18 14.71 -9.49 -33.83
N LEU A 19 13.69 -9.73 -34.66
CA LEU A 19 12.88 -8.69 -35.29
C LEU A 19 12.16 -7.87 -34.21
N LEU A 20 12.44 -6.57 -34.15
CA LEU A 20 11.58 -5.59 -33.49
C LEU A 20 10.44 -5.22 -34.45
N ALA A 21 9.27 -5.82 -34.26
CA ALA A 21 8.03 -5.37 -34.88
C ALA A 21 7.51 -4.13 -34.14
N ALA A 22 7.35 -3.01 -34.86
CA ALA A 22 6.58 -1.86 -34.39
C ALA A 22 5.11 -2.26 -34.34
N ALA A 23 4.51 -2.28 -33.15
CA ALA A 23 3.07 -2.49 -33.00
C ALA A 23 2.30 -1.24 -33.46
N PRO A 24 1.26 -1.38 -34.30
CA PRO A 24 0.38 -0.26 -34.61
C PRO A 24 -0.40 0.13 -33.35
N THR A 25 -0.42 1.43 -33.04
CA THR A 25 -1.34 2.03 -32.08
C THR A 25 -2.77 1.75 -32.55
N LEU A 26 -3.46 0.81 -31.91
CA LEU A 26 -4.84 0.45 -32.23
C LEU A 26 -5.74 1.67 -32.02
N ALA A 27 -6.39 2.13 -33.10
CA ALA A 27 -7.51 3.04 -32.98
C ALA A 27 -8.62 2.34 -32.17
N GLN A 28 -8.88 2.82 -30.95
CA GLN A 28 -9.94 2.28 -30.09
C GLN A 28 -11.30 2.42 -30.80
N SER A 29 -12.11 1.36 -30.76
CA SER A 29 -13.46 1.37 -31.35
C SER A 29 -14.36 2.39 -30.66
N LEU A 30 -15.49 2.77 -31.29
CA LEU A 30 -16.47 3.65 -30.66
C LEU A 30 -17.00 3.04 -29.35
N GLU A 31 -17.29 1.74 -29.35
CA GLU A 31 -17.73 0.98 -28.18
C GLU A 31 -16.70 1.05 -27.06
N ASP A 32 -15.41 0.80 -27.35
CA ASP A 32 -14.36 0.86 -26.34
C ASP A 32 -14.23 2.26 -25.72
N ARG A 33 -14.32 3.32 -26.55
CA ARG A 33 -14.27 4.70 -26.06
C ARG A 33 -15.49 5.04 -25.22
N PHE A 34 -16.68 4.62 -25.65
CA PHE A 34 -17.91 4.82 -24.91
C PHE A 34 -17.88 4.12 -23.55
N ILE A 35 -17.52 2.83 -23.52
CA ILE A 35 -17.34 2.05 -22.29
C ILE A 35 -16.31 2.74 -21.38
N ALA A 36 -15.19 3.23 -21.92
CA ALA A 36 -14.19 3.92 -21.13
C ALA A 36 -14.72 5.21 -20.48
N VAL A 37 -15.58 5.96 -21.18
CA VAL A 37 -16.22 7.17 -20.64
C VAL A 37 -17.21 6.81 -19.53
N VAL A 38 -18.09 5.84 -19.77
CA VAL A 38 -19.09 5.43 -18.75
C VAL A 38 -18.41 4.77 -17.55
N ALA A 39 -17.33 4.02 -17.76
CA ALA A 39 -16.50 3.47 -16.69
C ALA A 39 -15.80 4.54 -15.84
N ALA A 40 -15.45 5.68 -16.43
CA ALA A 40 -14.88 6.81 -15.69
C ALA A 40 -15.92 7.52 -14.81
N GLU A 41 -17.20 7.41 -15.14
CA GLU A 41 -18.33 7.92 -14.36
C GLU A 41 -18.95 6.85 -13.44
N GLY A 42 -18.21 5.77 -13.12
CA GLY A 42 -18.68 4.75 -12.18
C GLY A 42 -19.64 3.72 -12.78
N CYS A 43 -19.51 3.44 -14.09
CA CYS A 43 -20.34 2.46 -14.82
C CYS A 43 -21.80 2.86 -15.01
N LYS A 44 -22.15 4.10 -14.68
CA LYS A 44 -23.46 4.67 -14.86
C LYS A 44 -23.33 6.05 -15.49
N ILE A 45 -24.26 6.40 -16.38
CA ILE A 45 -24.32 7.75 -16.94
C ILE A 45 -25.78 8.15 -17.18
N THR A 46 -26.15 9.35 -16.75
CA THR A 46 -27.46 9.93 -17.07
C THR A 46 -27.44 10.58 -18.45
N GLU A 47 -28.60 10.72 -19.08
CA GLU A 47 -28.69 11.41 -20.39
C GLU A 47 -28.12 12.85 -20.32
N THR A 48 -28.39 13.56 -19.22
CA THR A 48 -27.86 14.91 -18.98
C THR A 48 -26.32 14.90 -18.89
N ALA A 49 -25.74 13.94 -18.16
CA ALA A 49 -24.29 13.81 -18.06
C ALA A 49 -23.67 13.43 -19.42
N ALA A 50 -24.31 12.51 -20.16
CA ALA A 50 -23.88 12.06 -21.48
C ALA A 50 -23.78 13.24 -22.48
N LYS A 51 -24.78 14.12 -22.53
CA LYS A 51 -24.79 15.32 -23.38
C LYS A 51 -23.61 16.27 -23.13
N VAL A 52 -23.09 16.29 -21.90
CA VAL A 52 -21.96 17.15 -21.52
C VAL A 52 -20.62 16.45 -21.74
N ILE A 53 -20.54 15.15 -21.43
CA ILE A 53 -19.28 14.42 -21.35
C ILE A 53 -18.89 13.84 -22.72
N LEU A 54 -19.82 13.17 -23.42
CA LEU A 54 -19.52 12.45 -24.67
C LEU A 54 -18.88 13.34 -25.75
N PRO A 55 -19.34 14.58 -26.01
CA PRO A 55 -18.74 15.43 -27.03
C PRO A 55 -17.27 15.78 -26.75
N ARG A 56 -16.86 15.84 -25.48
CA ARG A 56 -15.46 16.09 -25.09
C ARG A 56 -14.54 14.93 -25.46
N HIS A 57 -15.11 13.75 -25.65
CA HIS A 57 -14.42 12.53 -26.09
C HIS A 57 -14.63 12.26 -27.59
N GLY A 58 -15.20 13.22 -28.33
CA GLY A 58 -15.48 13.06 -29.75
C GLY A 58 -16.53 11.99 -30.04
N ILE A 59 -17.46 11.77 -29.09
CA ILE A 59 -18.60 10.87 -29.25
C ILE A 59 -19.86 11.74 -29.31
N THR A 60 -20.65 11.58 -30.38
CA THR A 60 -21.92 12.29 -30.52
C THR A 60 -23.08 11.44 -30.02
N MET A 61 -24.17 12.06 -29.56
CA MET A 61 -25.36 11.31 -29.10
C MET A 61 -25.93 10.43 -30.21
N ASP A 62 -25.98 10.93 -31.44
CA ASP A 62 -26.47 10.21 -32.62
C ASP A 62 -25.67 8.92 -32.91
N GLU A 63 -24.35 8.94 -32.68
CA GLU A 63 -23.51 7.73 -32.79
C GLU A 63 -23.71 6.77 -31.61
N THR A 64 -24.17 7.28 -30.47
CA THR A 64 -24.28 6.53 -29.22
C THR A 64 -25.58 5.76 -29.12
N GLU A 65 -26.69 6.30 -29.65
CA GLU A 65 -28.00 5.63 -29.66
C GLU A 65 -27.97 4.21 -30.25
N PRO A 66 -27.52 3.97 -31.50
CA PRO A 66 -27.50 2.63 -32.07
C PRO A 66 -26.53 1.69 -31.34
N LEU A 67 -25.48 2.23 -30.72
CA LEU A 67 -24.54 1.48 -29.89
C LEU A 67 -25.21 1.01 -28.59
N VAL A 68 -25.90 1.91 -27.90
CA VAL A 68 -26.60 1.62 -26.63
C VAL A 68 -27.72 0.59 -26.86
N ASP A 69 -28.49 0.73 -27.93
CA ASP A 69 -29.52 -0.24 -28.30
C ASP A 69 -28.93 -1.65 -28.51
N ASP A 70 -27.80 -1.76 -29.21
CA ASP A 70 -27.09 -3.03 -29.40
C ASP A 70 -26.56 -3.60 -28.07
N MET A 71 -26.01 -2.76 -27.20
CA MET A 71 -25.53 -3.16 -25.86
C MET A 71 -26.66 -3.67 -24.97
N ILE A 72 -27.82 -3.02 -24.98
CA ILE A 72 -29.03 -3.46 -24.26
C ILE A 72 -29.50 -4.81 -24.82
N LYS A 73 -29.56 -4.95 -26.15
CA LYS A 73 -29.95 -6.21 -26.81
C LYS A 73 -29.00 -7.37 -26.47
N ARG A 74 -27.70 -7.10 -26.30
CA ARG A 74 -26.70 -8.08 -25.85
C ARG A 74 -26.76 -8.36 -24.34
N GLY A 75 -27.55 -7.62 -23.58
CA GLY A 75 -27.65 -7.75 -22.12
C GLY A 75 -26.38 -7.31 -21.39
N VAL A 76 -25.58 -6.42 -21.99
CA VAL A 76 -24.37 -5.86 -21.37
C VAL A 76 -24.58 -4.45 -20.83
N ALA A 77 -25.74 -3.83 -21.08
CA ALA A 77 -26.18 -2.57 -20.51
C ALA A 77 -27.69 -2.60 -20.22
N GLU A 78 -28.14 -1.75 -19.30
CA GLU A 78 -29.55 -1.55 -18.94
C GLU A 78 -29.86 -0.05 -18.92
N PHE A 79 -31.02 0.35 -19.44
CA PHE A 79 -31.49 1.74 -19.42
C PHE A 79 -32.86 1.82 -18.75
N ASP A 80 -32.95 2.60 -17.67
CA ASP A 80 -34.18 2.75 -16.87
C ASP A 80 -35.09 3.92 -17.33
N GLY A 81 -34.76 4.55 -18.46
CA GLY A 81 -35.42 5.75 -18.97
C GLY A 81 -34.69 7.06 -18.63
N LYS A 82 -33.74 7.05 -17.68
CA LYS A 82 -32.95 8.23 -17.28
C LYS A 82 -31.44 7.95 -17.22
N THR A 83 -31.09 6.74 -16.82
CA THR A 83 -29.71 6.32 -16.52
C THR A 83 -29.38 5.06 -17.29
N LEU A 84 -28.26 5.08 -18.00
CA LEU A 84 -27.65 3.90 -18.58
C LEU A 84 -26.67 3.30 -17.58
N THR A 85 -26.84 2.02 -17.27
CA THR A 85 -25.94 1.24 -16.41
C THR A 85 -25.27 0.14 -17.24
N LEU A 86 -23.94 0.08 -17.21
CA LEU A 86 -23.18 -1.01 -17.83
C LEU A 86 -23.06 -2.19 -16.86
N SER A 87 -23.10 -3.42 -17.39
CA SER A 87 -22.87 -4.61 -16.58
C SER A 87 -21.42 -4.74 -16.11
N ASP A 88 -21.20 -5.38 -14.96
CA ASP A 88 -19.87 -5.63 -14.38
C ASP A 88 -18.93 -6.40 -15.31
N ARG A 89 -19.50 -7.12 -16.31
CA ARG A 89 -18.72 -7.88 -17.31
C ARG A 89 -17.92 -6.99 -18.24
N ILE A 90 -18.44 -5.81 -18.56
CA ILE A 90 -17.82 -4.89 -19.51
C ILE A 90 -17.36 -3.59 -18.86
N CYS A 91 -17.83 -3.31 -17.65
CA CYS A 91 -17.48 -2.10 -16.94
C CYS A 91 -16.76 -2.41 -15.63
N THR A 92 -15.48 -2.07 -15.62
CA THR A 92 -14.69 -1.96 -14.39
C THR A 92 -14.52 -0.47 -14.14
N PRO A 93 -15.15 0.10 -13.09
CA PRO A 93 -15.06 1.53 -12.85
C PRO A 93 -13.59 1.89 -12.69
N LYS A 94 -13.11 2.79 -13.54
CA LYS A 94 -11.75 3.30 -13.37
C LYS A 94 -11.82 4.31 -12.23
N PRO A 95 -10.91 4.24 -11.24
CA PRO A 95 -10.77 5.32 -10.28
C PRO A 95 -10.60 6.61 -11.08
N SER A 96 -11.54 7.54 -10.97
CA SER A 96 -11.48 8.73 -11.80
C SER A 96 -10.22 9.50 -11.42
N ASP A 97 -9.27 9.67 -12.36
CA ASP A 97 -8.13 10.58 -12.21
C ASP A 97 -8.59 12.06 -12.18
N ARG A 98 -9.90 12.31 -12.16
CA ARG A 98 -10.49 13.63 -12.02
C ARG A 98 -9.98 14.25 -10.72
N LYS A 99 -9.25 15.34 -10.89
CA LYS A 99 -8.84 16.20 -9.80
C LYS A 99 -10.09 16.77 -9.12
N LEU A 100 -10.23 16.48 -7.82
CA LEU A 100 -11.28 17.07 -6.99
C LEU A 100 -11.24 18.60 -7.08
N GLY A 101 -12.41 19.22 -7.16
CA GLY A 101 -12.56 20.67 -7.06
C GLY A 101 -12.17 21.20 -5.67
N PRO A 102 -11.95 22.52 -5.52
CA PRO A 102 -11.58 23.11 -4.23
C PRO A 102 -12.55 22.80 -3.10
N ARG A 103 -13.86 22.85 -3.38
CA ARG A 103 -14.93 22.52 -2.41
C ARG A 103 -14.92 21.04 -2.03
N GLU A 104 -14.84 20.14 -3.01
CA GLU A 104 -14.68 18.70 -2.78
C GLU A 104 -13.44 18.39 -1.90
N VAL A 105 -12.31 19.07 -2.15
CA VAL A 105 -11.10 18.93 -1.35
C VAL A 105 -11.33 19.34 0.12
N LEU A 106 -12.03 20.45 0.36
CA LEU A 106 -12.34 20.92 1.71
C LEU A 106 -13.20 19.92 2.48
N LEU A 107 -14.29 19.46 1.87
CA LEU A 107 -15.18 18.47 2.49
C LEU A 107 -14.44 17.16 2.77
N ARG A 108 -13.65 16.67 1.81
CA ARG A 108 -12.87 15.44 1.97
C ARG A 108 -11.92 15.56 3.14
N ASP A 109 -11.18 16.66 3.21
CA ASP A 109 -10.20 16.88 4.27
C ASP A 109 -10.88 17.02 5.65
N ALA A 110 -12.11 17.52 5.70
CA ALA A 110 -12.93 17.53 6.92
C ALA A 110 -13.34 16.12 7.37
N ILE A 111 -13.85 15.28 6.46
CA ILE A 111 -14.24 13.89 6.76
C ILE A 111 -13.04 13.03 7.13
N ARG A 112 -11.87 13.31 6.55
CA ARG A 112 -10.62 12.62 6.92
C ARG A 112 -10.22 12.90 8.37
N LYS A 113 -10.50 14.11 8.90
CA LYS A 113 -10.24 14.44 10.30
C LYS A 113 -11.15 13.71 11.27
N THR A 114 -12.31 13.25 10.82
CA THR A 114 -13.25 12.44 11.63
C THR A 114 -13.03 10.93 11.46
N GLY A 115 -11.88 10.51 10.93
CA GLY A 115 -11.56 9.10 10.74
C GLY A 115 -12.12 8.49 9.45
N CYS A 116 -12.31 9.32 8.42
CA CYS A 116 -12.87 8.94 7.10
C CYS A 116 -14.34 8.51 7.12
N ALA A 117 -15.04 8.79 8.20
CA ALA A 117 -16.49 8.70 8.30
C ALA A 117 -17.01 9.97 8.98
N MET A 118 -18.12 10.51 8.50
CA MET A 118 -18.75 11.71 9.08
C MET A 118 -20.25 11.48 9.25
N THR A 119 -20.75 11.69 10.46
CA THR A 119 -22.20 11.74 10.76
C THR A 119 -22.78 13.10 10.37
N GLU A 120 -24.09 13.17 10.18
CA GLU A 120 -24.82 14.44 9.98
C GLU A 120 -24.53 15.48 11.07
N ASN A 121 -24.62 15.11 12.36
CA ASN A 121 -24.29 16.01 13.49
C ASN A 121 -22.85 16.58 13.43
N GLN A 122 -21.90 15.78 12.93
CA GLN A 122 -20.52 16.24 12.73
C GLN A 122 -20.44 17.20 11.55
N ALA A 123 -21.17 16.94 10.46
CA ALA A 123 -21.26 17.85 9.32
C ALA A 123 -21.86 19.20 9.76
N GLU A 124 -22.99 19.20 10.47
CA GLU A 124 -23.62 20.43 11.00
C GLU A 124 -22.64 21.27 11.84
N ALA A 125 -21.83 20.62 12.66
CA ALA A 125 -20.85 21.30 13.51
C ALA A 125 -19.62 21.82 12.72
N ILE A 126 -19.20 21.15 11.65
CA ILE A 126 -17.93 21.41 10.96
C ILE A 126 -18.10 22.30 9.73
N LEU A 127 -19.15 22.09 8.93
CA LEU A 127 -19.36 22.74 7.63
C LEU A 127 -19.41 24.27 7.70
N PRO A 128 -20.05 24.92 8.71
CA PRO A 128 -20.05 26.38 8.81
C PRO A 128 -18.64 26.96 8.91
N GLY A 129 -17.72 26.27 9.60
CA GLY A 129 -16.32 26.66 9.73
C GLY A 129 -15.53 26.58 8.40
N LEU A 130 -16.07 25.86 7.41
CA LEU A 130 -15.53 25.75 6.06
C LEU A 130 -16.19 26.72 5.08
N GLY A 131 -17.20 27.49 5.53
CA GLY A 131 -18.05 28.31 4.64
C GLY A 131 -18.82 27.46 3.62
N MET A 132 -19.21 26.26 4.03
CA MET A 132 -19.98 25.29 3.24
C MET A 132 -21.34 25.09 3.93
N GLU A 133 -22.41 25.16 3.14
CA GLU A 133 -23.76 24.85 3.62
C GLU A 133 -24.00 23.33 3.56
N MET A 134 -24.98 22.82 4.33
CA MET A 134 -25.30 21.39 4.33
C MET A 134 -25.69 20.89 2.93
N GLU A 135 -26.57 21.63 2.24
CA GLU A 135 -27.04 21.29 0.88
C GLU A 135 -25.86 21.17 -0.12
N GLU A 136 -24.86 22.06 -0.04
CA GLU A 136 -23.66 21.97 -0.88
C GLU A 136 -22.81 20.72 -0.53
N ALA A 137 -22.73 20.36 0.75
CA ALA A 137 -21.99 19.18 1.18
C ALA A 137 -22.69 17.88 0.74
N GLU A 138 -24.02 17.85 0.76
CA GLU A 138 -24.85 16.75 0.27
C GLU A 138 -24.67 16.57 -1.25
N ASP A 139 -24.73 17.63 -2.04
CA ASP A 139 -24.48 17.58 -3.49
C ASP A 139 -23.10 16.97 -3.82
N ILE A 140 -22.07 17.32 -3.03
CA ILE A 140 -20.73 16.75 -3.19
C ILE A 140 -20.69 15.28 -2.74
N ALA A 141 -21.36 14.95 -1.64
CA ALA A 141 -21.41 13.60 -1.11
C ALA A 141 -22.12 12.65 -2.08
N ASP A 142 -23.25 13.06 -2.64
CA ASP A 142 -23.99 12.33 -3.67
C ASP A 142 -23.11 12.06 -4.89
N LEU A 143 -22.40 13.09 -5.37
CA LEU A 143 -21.43 12.93 -6.46
C LEU A 143 -20.34 11.89 -6.15
N TRP A 144 -19.88 11.80 -4.90
CA TRP A 144 -18.90 10.80 -4.49
C TRP A 144 -19.51 9.40 -4.36
N ILE A 145 -20.74 9.28 -3.89
CA ILE A 145 -21.47 8.02 -3.81
C ILE A 145 -21.73 7.47 -5.21
N GLU A 146 -22.22 8.31 -6.13
CA GLU A 146 -22.44 7.95 -7.54
C GLU A 146 -21.16 7.43 -8.21
N ARG A 147 -20.01 8.02 -7.88
CA ARG A 147 -18.69 7.60 -8.38
C ARG A 147 -18.07 6.42 -7.62
N GLY A 148 -18.77 5.87 -6.63
CA GLY A 148 -18.26 4.80 -5.79
C GLY A 148 -17.05 5.21 -4.92
N MET A 149 -16.83 6.50 -4.69
CA MET A 149 -15.76 7.02 -3.84
C MET A 149 -16.18 7.19 -2.38
N ALA A 150 -17.48 7.14 -2.11
CA ALA A 150 -18.05 7.12 -0.77
C ALA A 150 -19.26 6.17 -0.71
N SER A 151 -19.67 5.80 0.50
CA SER A 151 -20.91 5.05 0.78
C SER A 151 -21.57 5.60 2.04
N PHE A 152 -22.87 5.39 2.17
CA PHE A 152 -23.59 5.71 3.41
C PHE A 152 -23.76 4.43 4.24
N GLU A 153 -23.22 4.41 5.45
CA GLU A 153 -23.18 3.24 6.33
C GLU A 153 -23.49 3.66 7.78
N ASN A 154 -24.57 3.14 8.36
CA ASN A 154 -24.99 3.47 9.74
C ASN A 154 -25.06 4.98 10.02
N ASP A 155 -25.82 5.70 9.17
CA ASP A 155 -26.04 7.15 9.26
C ASP A 155 -24.76 7.99 9.16
N LYS A 156 -23.76 7.47 8.42
CA LYS A 156 -22.48 8.13 8.19
C LYS A 156 -22.12 8.07 6.73
N LEU A 157 -21.60 9.18 6.22
CA LEU A 157 -20.87 9.20 4.97
C LEU A 157 -19.46 8.65 5.21
N VAL A 158 -19.14 7.51 4.60
CA VAL A 158 -17.86 6.81 4.71
C VAL A 158 -17.09 6.92 3.40
N LEU A 159 -15.86 7.44 3.45
CA LEU A 159 -15.00 7.56 2.26
C LEU A 159 -14.30 6.24 1.95
N LYS A 160 -14.21 5.87 0.68
CA LYS A 160 -13.36 4.76 0.22
C LYS A 160 -11.87 5.08 0.40
N PRO A 161 -10.98 4.06 0.47
CA PRO A 161 -9.55 4.25 0.73
C PRO A 161 -8.86 5.28 -0.19
N GLU A 162 -9.26 5.36 -1.45
CA GLU A 162 -8.70 6.25 -2.47
C GLU A 162 -8.93 7.71 -2.11
N LEU A 163 -10.12 8.02 -1.58
CA LEU A 163 -10.53 9.37 -1.17
C LEU A 163 -10.12 9.69 0.27
N CYS A 164 -10.04 8.66 1.13
CA CYS A 164 -9.61 8.76 2.53
C CYS A 164 -8.08 8.96 2.70
N ARG A 165 -7.26 8.45 1.77
CA ARG A 165 -5.79 8.57 1.88
C ARG A 165 -5.34 10.02 1.68
N ALA A 166 -4.40 10.46 2.53
CA ALA A 166 -3.76 11.77 2.37
C ALA A 166 -3.05 11.86 1.02
N GLY A 167 -3.47 12.78 0.16
CA GLY A 167 -2.60 13.26 -0.90
C GLY A 167 -1.32 13.78 -0.23
N ARG A 168 -0.19 13.09 -0.44
CA ARG A 168 1.12 13.39 0.18
C ARG A 168 1.58 14.79 -0.25
N LYS A 169 1.09 15.85 0.37
CA LYS A 169 1.74 17.16 0.32
C LYS A 169 2.73 17.21 1.47
N LYS A 170 4.03 17.16 1.15
CA LYS A 170 5.11 17.50 2.08
C LYS A 170 4.82 18.88 2.69
N PRO A 171 4.55 19.01 3.99
CA PRO A 171 4.38 20.32 4.61
C PRO A 171 5.74 21.00 4.71
N LYS A 172 5.84 22.25 4.23
CA LYS A 172 6.92 23.17 4.63
C LYS A 172 6.48 23.85 5.93
N GLY A 173 7.39 23.92 6.90
CA GLY A 173 7.13 24.13 8.34
C GLY A 173 6.41 25.43 8.76
N LYS A 174 5.88 25.47 9.99
CA LYS A 174 6.57 25.93 11.22
C LYS A 174 5.63 25.82 12.45
N GLU A 175 6.11 25.11 13.47
CA GLU A 175 6.09 25.40 14.93
C GLU A 175 4.77 25.74 15.68
N LYS A 176 4.31 24.79 16.50
CA LYS A 176 4.01 24.98 17.94
C LYS A 176 4.02 23.62 18.67
N THR A 177 4.49 23.65 19.90
CA THR A 177 4.98 22.52 20.72
C THR A 177 3.84 21.70 21.34
N GLU A 178 3.24 20.82 20.55
CA GLU A 178 2.75 19.51 21.03
C GLU A 178 3.65 18.48 20.35
N THR A 179 4.11 17.46 21.08
CA THR A 179 4.89 16.37 20.50
C THR A 179 4.06 15.82 19.34
N PRO A 180 4.47 16.03 18.07
CA PRO A 180 3.66 15.62 16.95
C PRO A 180 3.45 14.11 17.05
N PRO A 181 2.25 13.60 16.75
CA PRO A 181 2.02 12.16 16.72
C PRO A 181 3.09 11.54 15.83
N PRO A 182 3.72 10.43 16.27
CA PRO A 182 4.78 9.79 15.53
C PRO A 182 4.32 9.56 14.09
N THR A 183 5.18 9.84 13.11
CA THR A 183 4.87 9.42 11.74
C THR A 183 4.68 7.90 11.73
N GLN A 184 4.00 7.35 10.72
CA GLN A 184 3.75 5.90 10.67
C GLN A 184 5.05 5.07 10.84
N THR A 185 6.17 5.57 10.34
CA THR A 185 7.50 4.97 10.49
C THR A 185 8.06 5.11 11.92
N ASP A 186 7.77 6.22 12.59
CA ASP A 186 8.15 6.41 14.00
C ASP A 186 7.30 5.51 14.91
N ALA A 187 6.01 5.36 14.62
CA ALA A 187 5.09 4.50 15.37
C ALA A 187 5.49 3.02 15.23
N GLU A 188 5.88 2.58 14.03
CA GLU A 188 6.39 1.22 13.80
C GLU A 188 7.67 0.95 14.61
N ALA A 189 8.60 1.91 14.66
CA ALA A 189 9.83 1.79 15.44
C ALA A 189 9.58 1.77 16.95
N VAL A 190 8.64 2.58 17.44
CA VAL A 190 8.27 2.63 18.86
C VAL A 190 7.51 1.36 19.27
N LEU A 191 6.57 0.89 18.45
CA LEU A 191 5.87 -0.38 18.69
C LEU A 191 6.85 -1.56 18.71
N LEU A 192 7.80 -1.59 17.77
CA LEU A 192 8.83 -2.63 17.72
C LEU A 192 9.68 -2.65 18.99
N ARG A 193 10.01 -1.48 19.54
CA ARG A 193 10.71 -1.37 20.83
C ARG A 193 9.85 -1.96 21.96
N ALA A 194 8.56 -1.64 22.01
CA ALA A 194 7.66 -2.17 23.03
C ALA A 194 7.60 -3.71 22.99
N PHE A 195 7.52 -4.32 21.80
CA PHE A 195 7.59 -5.77 21.67
C PHE A 195 8.92 -6.35 22.19
N ARG A 196 10.05 -5.73 21.84
CA ARG A 196 11.38 -6.19 22.30
C ARG A 196 11.53 -6.12 23.82
N GLU A 197 10.99 -5.07 24.44
CA GLU A 197 10.97 -4.93 25.91
C GLU A 197 10.07 -5.97 26.60
N ASN A 198 9.10 -6.54 25.89
CA ASN A 198 8.21 -7.60 26.37
C ASN A 198 8.63 -9.02 25.90
N GLY A 199 9.90 -9.21 25.54
CA GLY A 199 10.40 -10.53 25.13
C GLY A 199 9.85 -10.99 23.77
N CYS A 200 9.61 -10.02 22.87
CA CYS A 200 9.14 -10.23 21.49
C CYS A 200 7.73 -10.81 21.36
N ARG A 201 6.95 -10.72 22.43
CA ARG A 201 5.53 -11.03 22.46
C ARG A 201 4.81 -10.04 23.37
N MET A 202 3.55 -9.77 23.11
CA MET A 202 2.77 -8.81 23.91
C MET A 202 1.32 -9.26 23.96
N THR A 203 0.73 -9.27 25.16
CA THR A 203 -0.72 -9.45 25.31
C THR A 203 -1.44 -8.12 25.04
N GLU A 204 -2.74 -8.17 24.77
CA GLU A 204 -3.57 -6.95 24.67
C GLU A 204 -3.46 -6.10 25.94
N LYS A 205 -3.47 -6.72 27.12
CA LYS A 205 -3.34 -6.03 28.41
C LYS A 205 -1.97 -5.38 28.62
N ASP A 206 -0.90 -5.98 28.09
CA ASP A 206 0.44 -5.36 28.14
C ASP A 206 0.53 -4.19 27.16
N ALA A 207 -0.10 -4.31 25.99
CA ALA A 207 -0.20 -3.24 25.01
C ALA A 207 -0.97 -2.03 25.57
N GLU A 208 -2.14 -2.24 26.17
CA GLU A 208 -2.95 -1.20 26.81
C GLU A 208 -2.18 -0.46 27.91
N ARG A 209 -1.28 -1.15 28.62
CA ARG A 209 -0.45 -0.55 29.67
C ARG A 209 0.72 0.24 29.10
N ALA A 210 1.40 -0.29 28.08
CA ALA A 210 2.66 0.24 27.58
C ALA A 210 2.47 1.34 26.51
N LEU A 211 1.58 1.14 25.55
CA LEU A 211 1.49 1.96 24.35
C LEU A 211 1.04 3.41 24.60
N PRO A 212 0.10 3.71 25.51
CA PRO A 212 -0.27 5.09 25.80
C PRO A 212 0.91 5.93 26.30
N GLY A 213 1.78 5.35 27.14
CA GLY A 213 2.99 6.01 27.65
C GLY A 213 4.04 6.28 26.56
N LEU A 214 3.93 5.58 25.43
CA LEU A 214 4.79 5.73 24.26
C LEU A 214 4.16 6.64 23.19
N GLY A 215 2.97 7.19 23.44
CA GLY A 215 2.24 8.03 22.48
C GLY A 215 1.72 7.26 21.27
N ILE A 216 1.51 5.95 21.40
CA ILE A 216 0.87 5.11 20.38
C ILE A 216 -0.57 4.81 20.80
N GLU A 217 -1.52 5.15 19.94
CA GLU A 217 -2.91 4.71 20.10
C GLU A 217 -3.05 3.23 19.71
N MET A 218 -3.90 2.49 20.43
CA MET A 218 -4.15 1.06 20.17
C MET A 218 -4.52 0.79 18.70
N ARG A 219 -5.38 1.63 18.11
CA ARG A 219 -5.76 1.51 16.70
C ARG A 219 -4.57 1.58 15.74
N VAL A 220 -3.60 2.47 16.02
CA VAL A 220 -2.39 2.60 15.21
C VAL A 220 -1.51 1.35 15.35
N ALA A 221 -1.43 0.80 16.57
CA ALA A 221 -0.71 -0.45 16.80
C ALA A 221 -1.34 -1.63 16.07
N ASP A 222 -2.67 -1.74 16.06
CA ASP A 222 -3.40 -2.77 15.32
C ASP A 222 -3.15 -2.68 13.81
N ASP A 223 -3.23 -1.47 13.23
CA ASP A 223 -2.94 -1.23 11.82
C ASP A 223 -1.51 -1.68 11.44
N ILE A 224 -0.53 -1.41 12.31
CA ILE A 224 0.87 -1.84 12.13
C ILE A 224 0.99 -3.36 12.24
N LEU A 225 0.36 -3.96 13.26
CA LEU A 225 0.40 -5.41 13.50
C LEU A 225 -0.25 -6.19 12.36
N GLU A 226 -1.38 -5.73 11.83
CA GLU A 226 -1.95 -6.29 10.62
C GLU A 226 -0.99 -6.19 9.43
N GLY A 227 -0.30 -5.05 9.30
CA GLY A 227 0.73 -4.84 8.28
C GLY A 227 1.91 -5.80 8.43
N TRP A 228 2.32 -6.11 9.66
CA TRP A 228 3.33 -7.14 9.95
C TRP A 228 2.80 -8.54 9.67
N ALA A 229 1.58 -8.85 10.07
CA ALA A 229 0.96 -10.16 9.83
C ALA A 229 0.85 -10.49 8.34
N ARG A 230 0.42 -9.53 7.51
CA ARG A 230 0.39 -9.68 6.04
C ARG A 230 1.78 -9.96 5.45
N ARG A 231 2.84 -9.42 6.06
CA ARG A 231 4.24 -9.64 5.68
C ARG A 231 4.87 -10.88 6.34
N LYS A 232 4.10 -11.64 7.12
CA LYS A 232 4.59 -12.77 7.95
C LYS A 232 5.67 -12.36 8.95
N LEU A 233 5.57 -11.12 9.45
CA LEU A 233 6.46 -10.53 10.45
C LEU A 233 5.84 -10.51 11.85
N ALA A 234 4.56 -10.83 11.98
CA ALA A 234 3.89 -11.04 13.25
C ALA A 234 2.75 -12.05 13.10
N TRP A 235 2.33 -12.68 14.19
CA TRP A 235 1.16 -13.56 14.23
C TRP A 235 0.59 -13.60 15.65
N LEU A 236 -0.61 -14.17 15.80
CA LEU A 236 -1.21 -14.44 17.10
C LEU A 236 -0.86 -15.87 17.54
N GLU A 237 -0.43 -16.02 18.78
CA GLU A 237 -0.20 -17.30 19.45
C GLU A 237 -0.95 -17.30 20.79
N GLY A 238 -2.17 -17.83 20.76
CA GLY A 238 -3.10 -17.70 21.90
C GLY A 238 -3.49 -16.24 22.12
N GLU A 239 -3.24 -15.72 23.33
CA GLU A 239 -3.50 -14.33 23.71
C GLU A 239 -2.34 -13.36 23.40
N TYR A 240 -1.25 -13.88 22.84
CA TYR A 240 -0.06 -13.08 22.53
C TYR A 240 -0.03 -12.70 21.05
N ALA A 241 0.21 -11.43 20.77
CA ALA A 241 0.85 -11.04 19.52
C ALA A 241 2.34 -11.36 19.62
N VAL A 242 2.90 -12.02 18.62
CA VAL A 242 4.31 -12.42 18.55
C VAL A 242 4.93 -11.84 17.29
N ILE A 243 6.11 -11.22 17.40
CA ILE A 243 6.85 -10.72 16.24
C ILE A 243 7.89 -11.73 15.76
N ALA A 244 8.13 -11.77 14.46
CA ALA A 244 9.07 -12.68 13.83
C ALA A 244 10.50 -12.47 14.36
N PRO A 245 11.35 -13.52 14.35
CA PRO A 245 12.73 -13.43 14.82
C PRO A 245 13.54 -12.27 14.21
N GLY A 246 13.32 -11.94 12.93
CA GLY A 246 13.99 -10.80 12.30
C GLY A 246 13.63 -9.45 12.93
N LEU A 247 12.37 -9.27 13.34
CA LEU A 247 11.95 -8.07 14.06
C LEU A 247 12.42 -8.13 15.52
N CYS A 248 12.33 -9.30 16.16
CA CYS A 248 12.79 -9.50 17.53
C CYS A 248 14.30 -9.23 17.69
N GLY A 249 15.11 -9.59 16.69
CA GLY A 249 16.56 -9.58 16.82
C GLY A 249 17.01 -10.56 17.90
N ALA A 250 18.02 -10.17 18.66
CA ALA A 250 18.63 -10.96 19.72
C ALA A 250 18.07 -10.68 21.13
N HIS A 251 16.99 -9.89 21.25
CA HIS A 251 16.43 -9.44 22.54
C HIS A 251 15.82 -10.55 23.42
N ASN A 252 15.51 -11.71 22.85
CA ASN A 252 14.99 -12.88 23.59
C ASN A 252 15.91 -14.10 23.53
N LEU A 253 17.19 -13.89 23.19
CA LEU A 253 18.17 -14.96 23.07
C LEU A 253 19.23 -14.80 24.15
N ASP A 254 19.57 -15.92 24.79
CA ASP A 254 20.69 -15.98 25.74
C ASP A 254 21.99 -15.54 25.02
N LYS A 255 22.86 -14.81 25.70
CA LYS A 255 24.14 -14.36 25.11
C LYS A 255 25.04 -15.54 24.74
N ASP A 256 24.86 -16.68 25.39
CA ASP A 256 25.60 -17.91 25.08
C ASP A 256 24.95 -18.74 23.97
N ASP A 257 23.72 -18.41 23.53
CA ASP A 257 23.06 -19.03 22.37
C ASP A 257 23.58 -18.46 21.05
N PHE A 258 24.84 -18.80 20.74
CA PHE A 258 25.52 -18.29 19.56
C PHE A 258 24.76 -18.64 18.25
N GLU A 259 24.23 -19.86 18.14
CA GLU A 259 23.51 -20.31 16.93
C GLU A 259 22.18 -19.59 16.76
N GLY A 260 21.38 -19.45 17.83
CA GLY A 260 20.14 -18.68 17.76
C GLY A 260 20.40 -17.22 17.37
N ARG A 261 21.45 -16.61 17.94
CA ARG A 261 21.82 -15.22 17.64
C ARG A 261 22.39 -15.06 16.23
N LEU A 262 23.09 -16.06 15.71
CA LEU A 262 23.56 -16.11 14.31
C LEU A 262 22.36 -16.10 13.34
N GLU A 263 21.33 -16.91 13.60
CA GLU A 263 20.10 -16.93 12.79
C GLU A 263 19.31 -15.63 12.91
N ALA A 264 19.26 -15.02 14.10
CA ALA A 264 18.66 -13.70 14.28
C ALA A 264 19.40 -12.62 13.47
N LEU A 265 20.74 -12.66 13.40
CA LEU A 265 21.53 -11.73 12.59
C LEU A 265 21.20 -11.88 11.10
N VAL A 266 21.11 -13.12 10.61
CA VAL A 266 20.69 -13.42 9.23
C VAL A 266 19.30 -12.86 8.96
N ALA A 267 18.36 -13.02 9.88
CA ALA A 267 17.00 -12.48 9.74
C ALA A 267 16.98 -10.94 9.67
N VAL A 268 17.82 -10.25 10.46
CA VAL A 268 17.97 -8.78 10.39
C VAL A 268 18.55 -8.34 9.04
N ILE A 269 19.52 -9.06 8.48
CA ILE A 269 20.07 -8.77 7.14
C ILE A 269 19.01 -8.99 6.05
N LYS A 270 18.21 -10.07 6.15
CA LYS A 270 17.08 -10.32 5.24
C LYS A 270 16.06 -9.18 5.24
N LEU A 271 15.73 -8.64 6.42
CA LEU A 271 14.82 -7.50 6.54
C LEU A 271 15.34 -6.22 5.89
N ASN A 272 16.67 -6.08 5.77
CA ASN A 272 17.31 -4.97 5.06
C ASN A 272 17.54 -5.27 3.57
N GLY A 273 16.80 -6.24 3.01
CA GLY A 273 16.89 -6.55 1.58
C GLY A 273 18.10 -7.40 1.21
N CYS A 274 18.52 -8.30 2.10
CA CYS A 274 19.60 -9.27 1.88
C CYS A 274 21.01 -8.68 1.73
N ARG A 275 21.14 -7.36 1.79
CA ARG A 275 22.39 -6.63 1.81
C ARG A 275 22.33 -5.59 2.91
N MET A 276 23.40 -5.49 3.69
CA MET A 276 23.52 -4.49 4.74
C MET A 276 24.85 -3.79 4.63
N THR A 277 24.83 -2.48 4.45
CA THR A 277 26.03 -1.63 4.50
C THR A 277 26.48 -1.42 5.95
N GLU A 278 27.74 -1.02 6.13
CA GLU A 278 28.28 -0.70 7.46
C GLU A 278 27.45 0.38 8.18
N SER A 279 27.02 1.43 7.47
CA SER A 279 26.20 2.50 8.07
C SER A 279 24.80 2.04 8.47
N GLU A 280 24.21 1.09 7.74
CA GLU A 280 22.94 0.47 8.12
C GLU A 280 23.15 -0.45 9.33
N ALA A 281 24.22 -1.24 9.34
CA ALA A 281 24.57 -2.14 10.44
C ALA A 281 24.79 -1.37 11.76
N GLU A 282 25.47 -0.23 11.72
CA GLU A 282 25.69 0.64 12.89
C GLU A 282 24.39 1.11 13.56
N LYS A 283 23.30 1.21 12.79
CA LYS A 283 21.99 1.62 13.29
C LYS A 283 21.11 0.43 13.66
N ALA A 284 21.03 -0.55 12.77
CA ALA A 284 20.10 -1.66 12.87
C ALA A 284 20.50 -2.70 13.92
N LEU A 285 21.80 -3.04 14.01
CA LEU A 285 22.27 -4.13 14.85
C LEU A 285 22.18 -3.82 16.36
N PRO A 286 22.57 -2.63 16.86
CA PRO A 286 22.36 -2.29 18.26
C PRO A 286 20.88 -2.28 18.63
N ALA A 287 20.02 -1.76 17.75
CA ALA A 287 18.58 -1.76 17.96
C ALA A 287 18.01 -3.19 18.02
N ALA A 288 18.60 -4.13 17.29
CA ALA A 288 18.28 -5.55 17.32
C ALA A 288 18.99 -6.33 18.45
N GLY A 289 19.71 -5.67 19.36
CA GLY A 289 20.30 -6.31 20.54
C GLY A 289 21.65 -7.00 20.31
N PHE A 290 22.33 -6.65 19.21
CA PHE A 290 23.68 -7.13 18.90
C PHE A 290 24.74 -6.11 19.31
N ASP A 291 25.86 -6.59 19.86
CA ASP A 291 27.05 -5.77 20.05
C ASP A 291 28.06 -5.95 18.90
N LYS A 292 28.91 -4.94 18.68
CA LYS A 292 29.83 -4.93 17.54
C LYS A 292 30.86 -6.06 17.58
N ALA A 293 31.32 -6.44 18.77
CA ALA A 293 32.37 -7.46 18.92
C ALA A 293 31.82 -8.86 18.63
N GLU A 294 30.60 -9.13 19.09
CA GLU A 294 29.84 -10.34 18.79
C GLU A 294 29.54 -10.47 17.29
N VAL A 295 29.03 -9.40 16.67
CA VAL A 295 28.70 -9.40 15.23
C VAL A 295 29.92 -9.76 14.39
N GLY A 296 31.12 -9.28 14.75
CA GLY A 296 32.35 -9.63 14.04
C GLY A 296 32.56 -11.15 13.96
N LYS A 297 32.42 -11.86 15.09
CA LYS A 297 32.58 -13.32 15.15
C LYS A 297 31.49 -14.05 14.35
N MET A 298 30.25 -13.55 14.42
CA MET A 298 29.13 -14.11 13.66
C MET A 298 29.33 -13.94 12.16
N VAL A 299 29.79 -12.76 11.71
CA VAL A 299 30.07 -12.50 10.30
C VAL A 299 31.21 -13.39 9.80
N GLU A 300 32.29 -13.53 10.56
CA GLU A 300 33.38 -14.47 10.23
C GLU A 300 32.86 -15.90 10.05
N ARG A 301 31.97 -16.34 10.95
CA ARG A 301 31.33 -17.67 10.85
C ARG A 301 30.47 -17.80 9.58
N LEU A 302 29.60 -16.84 9.30
CA LEU A 302 28.73 -16.86 8.11
C LEU A 302 29.53 -16.86 6.80
N VAL A 303 30.64 -16.12 6.76
CA VAL A 303 31.54 -16.11 5.59
C VAL A 303 32.24 -17.46 5.44
N ALA A 304 32.73 -18.04 6.54
CA ALA A 304 33.38 -19.36 6.51
C ALA A 304 32.42 -20.48 6.06
N GLU A 305 31.13 -20.37 6.40
CA GLU A 305 30.07 -21.28 5.94
C GLU A 305 29.60 -21.01 4.50
N GLY A 306 30.09 -19.94 3.86
CA GLY A 306 29.64 -19.53 2.53
C GLY A 306 28.20 -19.00 2.48
N ARG A 307 27.64 -18.62 3.64
CA ARG A 307 26.28 -18.06 3.76
C ARG A 307 26.25 -16.56 3.49
N THR A 308 27.38 -15.88 3.63
CA THR A 308 27.52 -14.46 3.30
C THR A 308 28.77 -14.19 2.46
N ARG A 309 28.72 -13.08 1.72
CA ARG A 309 29.88 -12.45 1.08
C ARG A 309 30.08 -11.07 1.68
N GLN A 310 31.31 -10.75 2.05
CA GLN A 310 31.69 -9.39 2.41
C GLN A 310 32.25 -8.67 1.18
N GLU A 311 31.59 -7.60 0.75
CA GLU A 311 32.04 -6.74 -0.35
C GLU A 311 32.32 -5.33 0.14
N ARG A 312 33.60 -4.94 0.18
CA ARG A 312 34.08 -3.63 0.64
C ARG A 312 33.51 -3.26 2.02
N SER A 313 32.41 -2.51 2.04
CA SER A 313 31.71 -1.99 3.21
C SER A 313 30.27 -2.51 3.34
N SER A 314 29.96 -3.64 2.72
CA SER A 314 28.65 -4.30 2.82
C SER A 314 28.77 -5.80 3.04
N LEU A 315 27.82 -6.36 3.77
CA LEU A 315 27.61 -7.78 3.96
C LEU A 315 26.37 -8.21 3.17
N GLU A 316 26.51 -9.24 2.34
CA GLU A 316 25.44 -9.76 1.49
C GLU A 316 25.21 -11.24 1.80
N LEU A 317 23.95 -11.65 1.95
CA LEU A 317 23.57 -13.06 2.14
C LEU A 317 23.58 -13.81 0.80
N ILE A 318 24.10 -15.02 0.79
CA ILE A 318 24.15 -15.90 -0.37
C ILE A 318 23.07 -16.98 -0.25
N GLY A 319 22.03 -16.90 -1.09
CA GLY A 319 20.99 -17.92 -1.25
C GLY A 319 19.94 -18.01 -0.13
N GLY A 320 19.06 -19.03 -0.24
CA GLY A 320 18.14 -19.47 0.82
C GLY A 320 17.05 -18.47 1.23
N GLY A 321 16.50 -17.73 0.26
CA GLY A 321 15.46 -16.70 0.50
C GLY A 321 15.99 -15.27 0.46
N CYS A 322 17.28 -15.14 0.14
CA CYS A 322 17.86 -14.12 -0.69
C CYS A 322 18.16 -14.79 -2.06
#